data_AF-A0A097IUL1-F1
#
_entry.id   AF-A0A097IUL1-F1
#
_cell.length_a   1.000
_cell.length_b   1.000
_cell.length_c   1.000
_cell.angle_alpha   90.00
_cell.angle_beta   90.00
_cell.angle_gamma   90.00
#
_symmetry.space_group_name_H-M   'P 1'
#
loop_
_entity.id
_entity.type
_entity.pdbx_description
1 polymer ?
#
loop_
_entity_poly.entity_id
_entity_poly.type
_entity_poly.pdbx_seq_one_letter_code
_entity_poly.pdbx_strand_id
1 'polypeptide(L)'
;MAAKTALQVVVTGGAGQIAYSLIPLIARGLVFGAETRVNLRLLDIPPSAMALEGVAMEIQDSLFLTVLDGVIATTDEAKAFEGAQVAILLGGFPRRPGMERGDLIGKNAGIMKRMGEALERYASRNCKVVVVANPAPTNCIVLASHAPSIPRKNISCLSRLDHDRMVGMLLHEANRCLAEASGSVGNGTLGGVSDGGGGGGSRRRLGQADIRGVCVWGNHSNSQVPDASAVEFFVDGRWTPAASVIRDAAWLTLSSNAHERFDADGEAVLGLAEAVRGRGAAVLGARKLSSAMSAANAIAGHLSDWLVRPSAPAAPGLSAAAPAAPGAPQIVSMGVASDGNPFGVPEGLFCSFPVRCLGDGEWSFAEGFLLKEEAGHQLSLSVQELQEEKAMVLDALGGDASVQPPPSPRGGGGAAVGAVATLAKASGVRSNGTPISSL
;
A
#
# COMPACT_ATOMS: atom_id res chain seq x y z
N MET A 1 -31.47 11.74 17.30
CA MET A 1 -30.06 11.68 16.87
C MET A 1 -29.91 12.59 15.67
N ALA A 2 -28.94 13.50 15.64
CA ALA A 2 -28.69 14.28 14.42
C ALA A 2 -28.36 13.31 13.29
N ALA A 3 -29.03 13.44 12.14
CA ALA A 3 -28.73 12.63 10.97
C ALA A 3 -27.25 12.86 10.60
N LYS A 4 -26.42 11.81 10.64
CA LYS A 4 -25.06 11.90 10.12
C LYS A 4 -25.17 12.24 8.64
N THR A 5 -24.59 13.37 8.24
CA THR A 5 -24.51 13.78 6.84
C THR A 5 -23.70 12.76 6.04
N ALA A 6 -24.13 12.46 4.82
CA ALA A 6 -23.42 11.54 3.93
C ALA A 6 -21.96 11.95 3.72
N LEU A 7 -21.06 10.97 3.76
CA LEU A 7 -19.64 11.15 3.50
C LEU A 7 -19.42 11.52 2.03
N GLN A 8 -18.74 12.64 1.77
CA GLN A 8 -18.41 13.06 0.40
C GLN A 8 -17.12 12.36 -0.08
N VAL A 9 -17.24 11.44 -1.03
CA VAL A 9 -16.13 10.62 -1.53
C VAL A 9 -15.90 10.90 -3.01
N VAL A 10 -14.70 11.34 -3.37
CA VAL A 10 -14.28 11.50 -4.77
C VAL A 10 -13.35 10.37 -5.20
N VAL A 11 -13.59 9.80 -6.38
CA VAL A 11 -12.75 8.80 -7.04
C VAL A 11 -12.36 9.33 -8.42
N THR A 12 -11.07 9.56 -8.65
CA THR A 12 -10.57 9.96 -9.97
C THR A 12 -10.27 8.75 -10.84
N GLY A 13 -10.27 8.92 -12.17
CA GLY A 13 -10.20 7.79 -13.10
C GLY A 13 -11.44 6.90 -12.98
N GLY A 14 -12.60 7.51 -12.79
CA GLY A 14 -13.87 6.83 -12.47
C GLY A 14 -14.35 5.83 -13.53
N ALA A 15 -13.93 5.99 -14.79
CA ALA A 15 -14.22 5.03 -15.85
C ALA A 15 -13.17 3.90 -15.94
N GLY A 16 -12.13 3.96 -15.12
CA GLY A 16 -11.03 2.98 -15.11
C GLY A 16 -11.37 1.67 -14.42
N GLN A 17 -10.62 0.62 -14.74
CA GLN A 17 -10.84 -0.75 -14.22
C GLN A 17 -10.72 -0.87 -12.69
N ILE A 18 -9.83 -0.08 -12.07
CA ILE A 18 -9.69 -0.05 -10.60
C ILE A 18 -10.95 0.57 -9.98
N ALA A 19 -11.42 1.70 -10.51
CA ALA A 19 -12.66 2.33 -10.05
C ALA A 19 -13.84 1.36 -10.20
N TYR A 20 -13.98 0.72 -11.37
CA TYR A 20 -15.03 -0.27 -11.63
C TYR A 20 -15.05 -1.42 -10.62
N SER A 21 -13.87 -1.89 -10.17
CA SER A 21 -13.76 -2.91 -9.12
C SER A 21 -13.98 -2.38 -7.70
N LEU A 22 -13.68 -1.10 -7.46
CA LEU A 22 -13.76 -0.46 -6.13
C LEU A 22 -15.16 0.04 -5.80
N ILE A 23 -15.91 0.53 -6.78
CA ILE A 23 -17.24 1.12 -6.60
C ILE A 23 -18.18 0.17 -5.85
N PRO A 24 -18.32 -1.13 -6.20
CA PRO A 24 -19.16 -2.05 -5.44
C PRO A 24 -18.71 -2.26 -3.99
N LEU A 25 -17.42 -2.14 -3.70
CA LEU A 25 -16.90 -2.25 -2.32
C LEU A 25 -17.32 -1.03 -1.48
N ILE A 26 -17.23 0.17 -2.07
CA ILE A 26 -17.73 1.40 -1.44
C ILE A 26 -19.25 1.31 -1.25
N ALA A 27 -19.97 1.00 -2.33
CA ALA A 27 -21.42 1.05 -2.41
C ALA A 27 -22.14 -0.06 -1.62
N ARG A 28 -21.42 -1.08 -1.16
CA ARG A 28 -21.91 -2.10 -0.22
C ARG A 28 -21.47 -1.86 1.23
N GLY A 29 -20.78 -0.76 1.50
CA GLY A 29 -20.33 -0.40 2.84
C GLY A 29 -19.10 -1.19 3.32
N LEU A 30 -18.37 -1.87 2.43
CA LEU A 30 -17.16 -2.62 2.79
C LEU A 30 -15.96 -1.72 3.05
N VAL A 31 -16.01 -0.45 2.61
CA VAL A 31 -14.94 0.53 2.83
C VAL A 31 -15.20 1.38 4.07
N PHE A 32 -16.40 1.94 4.19
CA PHE A 32 -16.74 2.94 5.21
C PHE A 32 -17.67 2.41 6.32
N GLY A 33 -18.04 1.13 6.26
CA GLY A 33 -19.05 0.51 7.13
C GLY A 33 -20.46 0.58 6.53
N ALA A 34 -21.28 -0.43 6.83
CA ALA A 34 -22.64 -0.57 6.28
C ALA A 34 -23.59 0.58 6.66
N GLU A 35 -23.33 1.26 7.78
CA GLU A 35 -24.14 2.37 8.30
C GLU A 35 -23.68 3.75 7.81
N THR A 36 -22.54 3.83 7.10
CA THR A 36 -22.01 5.10 6.60
C THR A 36 -22.60 5.40 5.24
N ARG A 37 -23.49 6.39 5.16
CA ARG A 37 -24.01 6.90 3.90
C ARG A 37 -22.93 7.64 3.10
N VAL A 38 -22.91 7.49 1.78
CA VAL A 38 -21.88 8.04 0.88
C VAL A 38 -22.52 8.78 -0.29
N ASN A 39 -22.02 9.99 -0.57
CA ASN A 39 -22.16 10.63 -1.87
C ASN A 39 -20.90 10.36 -2.69
N LEU A 40 -21.05 9.55 -3.74
CA LEU A 40 -19.94 9.12 -4.58
C LEU A 40 -19.79 10.05 -5.79
N ARG A 41 -18.61 10.62 -5.96
CA ARG A 41 -18.28 11.51 -7.07
C ARG A 41 -17.17 10.90 -7.91
N LEU A 42 -17.50 10.53 -9.13
CA LEU A 42 -16.58 9.95 -10.09
C LEU A 42 -16.08 11.07 -11.01
N LEU A 43 -14.76 11.27 -11.01
CA LEU A 43 -14.07 12.21 -11.89
C LEU A 43 -13.30 11.44 -12.96
N ASP A 44 -13.46 11.84 -14.21
CA ASP A 44 -12.59 11.38 -15.29
C ASP A 44 -12.29 12.53 -16.28
N ILE A 45 -11.39 12.29 -17.22
CA ILE A 45 -11.04 13.27 -18.24
C ILE A 45 -12.17 13.40 -19.30
N PRO A 46 -12.30 14.54 -19.99
CA PRO A 46 -13.33 14.73 -21.02
C PRO A 46 -13.41 13.61 -22.07
N PRO A 47 -12.30 13.02 -22.55
CA PRO A 47 -12.36 11.88 -23.48
C PRO A 47 -13.03 10.62 -22.92
N SER A 48 -13.07 10.44 -21.60
CA SER A 48 -13.71 9.30 -20.93
C SER A 48 -15.17 9.57 -20.56
N ALA A 49 -15.75 10.74 -20.87
CA ALA A 49 -17.06 11.16 -20.38
C ALA A 49 -18.17 10.13 -20.68
N MET A 50 -18.21 9.59 -21.89
CA MET A 50 -19.20 8.57 -22.27
C MET A 50 -19.01 7.26 -21.49
N ALA A 51 -17.77 6.83 -21.27
CA ALA A 51 -17.49 5.63 -20.48
C ALA A 51 -17.87 5.85 -19.01
N LEU A 52 -17.63 7.06 -18.48
CA LEU A 52 -17.99 7.44 -17.11
C LEU A 52 -19.51 7.47 -16.91
N GLU A 53 -20.27 7.96 -17.90
CA GLU A 53 -21.73 7.88 -17.92
C GLU A 53 -22.21 6.42 -17.93
N GLY A 54 -21.54 5.56 -18.71
CA GLY A 54 -21.74 4.11 -18.67
C GLY A 54 -21.63 3.52 -17.27
N VAL A 55 -20.55 3.86 -16.54
CA VAL A 55 -20.36 3.42 -15.15
C VAL A 55 -21.48 3.93 -14.24
N ALA A 56 -21.94 5.18 -14.42
CA ALA A 56 -23.05 5.72 -13.64
C ALA A 56 -24.37 4.95 -13.87
N MET A 57 -24.65 4.54 -15.12
CA MET A 57 -25.80 3.68 -15.44
C MET A 57 -25.70 2.33 -14.73
N GLU A 58 -24.53 1.67 -14.73
CA GLU A 58 -24.36 0.40 -14.03
C GLU A 58 -24.52 0.53 -12.50
N ILE A 59 -24.11 1.65 -11.91
CA ILE A 59 -24.34 1.94 -10.49
C ILE A 59 -25.84 2.07 -10.20
N GLN A 60 -26.58 2.75 -11.07
CA GLN A 60 -28.03 2.88 -10.97
C GLN A 60 -28.72 1.50 -11.04
N ASP A 61 -28.31 0.66 -11.97
CA ASP A 61 -28.85 -0.70 -12.15
C ASP A 61 -28.51 -1.64 -10.98
N SER A 62 -27.47 -1.32 -10.21
CA SER A 62 -26.99 -2.14 -9.09
C SER A 62 -27.75 -1.91 -7.77
N LEU A 63 -28.65 -0.93 -7.69
CA LEU A 63 -29.55 -0.68 -6.55
C LEU A 63 -28.84 -0.53 -5.19
N PHE A 64 -27.71 0.18 -5.13
CA PHE A 64 -26.94 0.42 -3.90
C PHE A 64 -27.54 1.45 -2.92
N LEU A 65 -28.87 1.49 -2.83
CA LEU A 65 -29.65 2.51 -2.10
C LEU A 65 -29.43 2.49 -0.57
N THR A 66 -28.85 1.41 -0.03
CA THR A 66 -28.56 1.26 1.40
C THR A 66 -27.30 2.01 1.85
N VAL A 67 -26.41 2.36 0.92
CA VAL A 67 -25.16 3.10 1.24
C VAL A 67 -25.03 4.37 0.41
N LEU A 68 -25.39 4.35 -0.87
CA LEU A 68 -25.25 5.53 -1.73
C LEU A 68 -26.47 6.45 -1.59
N ASP A 69 -26.22 7.69 -1.15
CA ASP A 69 -27.21 8.78 -1.15
C ASP A 69 -27.24 9.52 -2.51
N GLY A 70 -26.12 9.53 -3.23
CA GLY A 70 -26.02 10.18 -4.53
C GLY A 70 -24.76 9.77 -5.30
N VAL A 71 -24.86 9.85 -6.62
CA VAL A 71 -23.74 9.58 -7.55
C VAL A 71 -23.63 10.75 -8.52
N ILE A 72 -22.42 11.30 -8.65
CA ILE A 72 -22.10 12.31 -9.66
C ILE A 72 -20.99 11.75 -10.54
N ALA A 73 -21.25 11.58 -11.83
CA ALA A 73 -20.24 11.36 -12.85
C ALA A 73 -19.93 12.69 -13.54
N THR A 74 -18.67 13.15 -13.50
CA THR A 74 -18.31 14.45 -14.05
C THR A 74 -16.88 14.49 -14.59
N THR A 75 -16.63 15.45 -15.47
CA THR A 75 -15.29 15.84 -15.94
C THR A 75 -14.86 17.18 -15.37
N ASP A 76 -15.67 17.77 -14.49
CA ASP A 76 -15.43 19.05 -13.82
C ASP A 76 -14.82 18.80 -12.44
N GLU A 77 -13.56 19.20 -12.28
CA GLU A 77 -12.80 19.06 -11.04
C GLU A 77 -13.47 19.79 -9.86
N ALA A 78 -14.11 20.95 -10.09
CA ALA A 78 -14.76 21.70 -9.02
C ALA A 78 -15.95 20.90 -8.43
N LYS A 79 -16.81 20.38 -9.31
CA LYS A 79 -17.95 19.54 -8.90
C LYS A 79 -17.50 18.24 -8.22
N ALA A 80 -16.43 17.63 -8.73
CA ALA A 80 -15.91 16.39 -8.16
C ALA A 80 -15.36 16.59 -6.75
N PHE A 81 -14.62 17.67 -6.50
CA PHE A 81 -13.91 17.89 -5.24
C PHE A 81 -14.67 18.74 -4.20
N GLU A 82 -15.80 19.36 -4.56
CA GLU A 82 -16.58 20.24 -3.66
C GLU A 82 -17.00 19.54 -2.35
N GLY A 83 -16.43 19.99 -1.23
CA GLY A 83 -16.66 19.41 0.09
C GLY A 83 -16.14 17.98 0.26
N ALA A 84 -15.27 17.48 -0.63
CA ALA A 84 -14.72 16.13 -0.54
C ALA A 84 -14.06 15.89 0.83
N GLN A 85 -14.43 14.80 1.48
CA GLN A 85 -13.88 14.37 2.77
C GLN A 85 -12.93 13.18 2.62
N VAL A 86 -13.11 12.39 1.56
CA VAL A 86 -12.18 11.34 1.15
C VAL A 86 -11.92 11.48 -0.34
N ALA A 87 -10.65 11.45 -0.74
CA ALA A 87 -10.24 11.48 -2.14
C ALA A 87 -9.38 10.26 -2.49
N ILE A 88 -9.82 9.51 -3.49
CA ILE A 88 -9.16 8.30 -4.00
C ILE A 88 -8.62 8.62 -5.39
N LEU A 89 -7.32 8.90 -5.49
CA LEU A 89 -6.68 9.37 -6.72
C LEU A 89 -6.13 8.18 -7.52
N LEU A 90 -6.96 7.62 -8.41
CA LEU A 90 -6.57 6.51 -9.30
C LEU A 90 -6.05 7.01 -10.66
N GLY A 91 -6.54 8.18 -11.10
CA GLY A 91 -6.20 8.77 -12.38
C GLY A 91 -4.73 9.19 -12.47
N GLY A 92 -4.03 8.70 -13.49
CA GLY A 92 -2.64 9.03 -13.78
C GLY A 92 -2.30 8.70 -15.23
N PHE A 93 -1.14 9.18 -15.69
CA PHE A 93 -0.66 8.87 -17.02
C PHE A 93 0.06 7.51 -17.00
N PRO A 94 -0.40 6.49 -17.75
CA PRO A 94 0.25 5.19 -17.76
C PRO A 94 1.58 5.25 -18.51
N ARG A 95 2.56 4.46 -18.06
CA ARG A 95 3.82 4.30 -18.80
C ARG A 95 3.54 3.69 -20.17
N ARG A 96 4.09 4.31 -21.22
CA ARG A 96 4.02 3.79 -22.60
C ARG A 96 5.35 3.15 -23.00
N PRO A 97 5.35 2.20 -23.96
CA PRO A 97 6.59 1.67 -24.53
C PRO A 97 7.50 2.80 -25.01
N GLY A 98 8.80 2.73 -24.68
CA GLY A 98 9.80 3.75 -25.04
C GLY A 98 9.78 5.02 -24.18
N MET A 99 8.88 5.15 -23.21
CA MET A 99 8.84 6.31 -22.31
C MET A 99 9.95 6.24 -21.25
N GLU A 100 10.74 7.32 -21.15
CA GLU A 100 11.72 7.50 -20.09
C GLU A 100 11.06 7.71 -18.73
N ARG A 101 11.82 7.43 -17.65
CA ARG A 101 11.32 7.58 -16.29
C ARG A 101 10.96 9.04 -15.96
N GLY A 102 11.81 9.99 -16.36
CA GLY A 102 11.60 11.43 -16.15
C GLY A 102 10.34 11.95 -16.84
N ASP A 103 10.06 11.52 -18.07
CA ASP A 103 8.84 11.89 -18.82
C ASP A 103 7.56 11.44 -18.10
N LEU A 104 7.57 10.21 -17.60
CA LEU A 104 6.44 9.64 -16.86
C LEU A 104 6.20 10.44 -15.57
N ILE A 105 7.27 10.76 -14.85
CA ILE A 105 7.25 11.57 -13.63
C ILE A 105 6.71 12.97 -13.94
N GLY A 106 7.22 13.65 -14.96
CA GLY A 106 6.78 15.00 -15.33
C GLY A 106 5.29 15.05 -15.72
N LYS A 107 4.81 14.08 -16.50
CA LYS A 107 3.38 14.00 -16.86
C LYS A 107 2.48 13.80 -15.65
N ASN A 108 2.86 12.88 -14.75
CA ASN A 108 2.07 12.62 -13.54
C ASN A 108 2.17 13.77 -12.53
N ALA A 109 3.32 14.44 -12.42
CA ALA A 109 3.47 15.64 -11.61
C ALA A 109 2.49 16.75 -12.06
N GLY A 110 2.37 16.99 -13.38
CA GLY A 110 1.38 17.95 -13.89
C GLY A 110 -0.08 17.58 -13.58
N ILE A 111 -0.42 16.28 -13.55
CA ILE A 111 -1.76 15.80 -13.14
C ILE A 111 -1.96 16.03 -11.64
N MET A 112 -1.01 15.61 -10.81
CA MET A 112 -1.11 15.71 -9.36
C MET A 112 -1.09 17.16 -8.87
N LYS A 113 -0.39 18.06 -9.57
CA LYS A 113 -0.48 19.50 -9.34
C LYS A 113 -1.93 19.99 -9.44
N ARG A 114 -2.63 19.68 -10.55
CA ARG A 114 -4.05 20.05 -10.71
C ARG A 114 -4.95 19.42 -9.64
N MET A 115 -4.71 18.15 -9.31
CA MET A 115 -5.47 17.48 -8.23
C MET A 115 -5.24 18.14 -6.86
N GLY A 116 -4.00 18.57 -6.57
CA GLY A 116 -3.67 19.32 -5.36
C GLY A 116 -4.38 20.67 -5.32
N GLU A 117 -4.35 21.43 -6.41
CA GLU A 117 -5.07 22.69 -6.54
C GLU A 117 -6.59 22.54 -6.44
N ALA A 118 -7.16 21.40 -6.86
CA ALA A 118 -8.57 21.08 -6.70
C ALA A 118 -8.92 20.75 -5.24
N LEU A 119 -8.07 19.95 -4.57
CA LEU A 119 -8.20 19.67 -3.13
C LEU A 119 -8.14 20.97 -2.31
N GLU A 120 -7.15 21.82 -2.57
CA GLU A 120 -6.95 23.09 -1.85
C GLU A 120 -8.17 24.01 -1.95
N ARG A 121 -8.78 24.09 -3.14
CA ARG A 121 -9.89 25.01 -3.41
C ARG A 121 -11.24 24.48 -2.93
N TYR A 122 -11.48 23.19 -3.08
CA TYR A 122 -12.84 22.65 -3.01
C TYR A 122 -13.03 21.61 -1.92
N ALA A 123 -11.99 20.88 -1.49
CA ALA A 123 -12.15 19.82 -0.52
C ALA A 123 -12.24 20.33 0.92
N SER A 124 -12.69 19.47 1.83
CA SER A 124 -12.58 19.73 3.26
C SER A 124 -11.10 19.86 3.66
N ARG A 125 -10.78 20.79 4.57
CA ARG A 125 -9.41 20.92 5.10
C ARG A 125 -8.92 19.68 5.84
N ASN A 126 -9.84 18.82 6.29
CA ASN A 126 -9.52 17.53 6.91
C ASN A 126 -9.74 16.35 5.94
N CYS A 127 -9.76 16.59 4.62
CA CYS A 127 -9.90 15.54 3.62
C CYS A 127 -8.80 14.49 3.76
N LYS A 128 -9.17 13.21 3.68
CA LYS A 128 -8.26 12.06 3.72
C LYS A 128 -8.01 11.58 2.30
N VAL A 129 -6.75 11.61 1.87
CA VAL A 129 -6.37 11.36 0.48
C VAL A 129 -5.54 10.09 0.38
N VAL A 130 -5.92 9.22 -0.56
CA VAL A 130 -5.12 8.05 -0.97
C VAL A 130 -4.73 8.17 -2.43
N VAL A 131 -3.43 8.18 -2.70
CA VAL A 131 -2.85 8.21 -4.03
C VAL A 131 -2.51 6.80 -4.47
N VAL A 132 -3.06 6.39 -5.61
CA VAL A 132 -2.85 5.05 -6.20
C VAL A 132 -2.11 5.18 -7.53
N ALA A 133 -2.33 6.28 -8.25
CA ALA A 133 -1.63 6.58 -9.50
C ALA A 133 -0.10 6.61 -9.29
N ASN A 134 0.64 5.95 -10.17
CA ASN A 134 2.09 5.89 -10.09
C ASN A 134 2.77 7.11 -10.73
N PRO A 135 3.96 7.51 -10.23
CA PRO A 135 4.70 6.97 -9.06
C PRO A 135 4.08 7.47 -7.74
N ALA A 136 3.48 6.57 -6.95
CA ALA A 136 2.52 6.97 -5.92
C ALA A 136 3.12 7.82 -4.78
N PRO A 137 4.28 7.47 -4.17
CA PRO A 137 4.89 8.32 -3.15
C PRO A 137 5.33 9.68 -3.68
N THR A 138 5.90 9.72 -4.88
CA THR A 138 6.33 10.96 -5.53
C THR A 138 5.15 11.86 -5.91
N ASN A 139 4.04 11.27 -6.35
CA ASN A 139 2.77 11.98 -6.57
C ASN A 139 2.24 12.62 -5.29
N CYS A 140 2.39 11.98 -4.12
CA CYS A 140 2.03 12.59 -2.83
C CYS A 140 2.85 13.85 -2.51
N ILE A 141 4.14 13.90 -2.91
CA ILE A 141 4.98 15.09 -2.71
C ILE A 141 4.42 16.29 -3.48
N VAL A 142 4.10 16.08 -4.77
CA VAL A 142 3.50 17.11 -5.62
C VAL A 142 2.17 17.58 -5.05
N LEU A 143 1.31 16.62 -4.69
CA LEU A 143 -0.01 16.87 -4.16
C LEU A 143 0.06 17.72 -2.88
N ALA A 144 0.89 17.32 -1.91
CA ALA A 144 1.06 18.02 -0.64
C ALA A 144 1.61 19.44 -0.81
N SER A 145 2.43 19.68 -1.83
CA SER A 145 2.99 21.01 -2.12
C SER A 145 1.96 21.97 -2.72
N HIS A 146 0.92 21.44 -3.38
CA HIS A 146 -0.15 22.21 -4.02
C HIS A 146 -1.47 22.21 -3.23
N ALA A 147 -1.52 21.49 -2.10
CA ALA A 147 -2.64 21.47 -1.15
C ALA A 147 -2.17 21.73 0.29
N PRO A 148 -1.50 22.88 0.57
CA PRO A 148 -0.89 23.16 1.87
C PRO A 148 -1.90 23.25 3.02
N SER A 149 -3.20 23.46 2.74
CA SER A 149 -4.24 23.44 3.76
C SER A 149 -4.63 22.03 4.23
N ILE A 150 -4.26 20.99 3.47
CA ILE A 150 -4.45 19.58 3.84
C ILE A 150 -3.22 19.11 4.64
N PRO A 151 -3.39 18.66 5.88
CA PRO A 151 -2.27 18.12 6.66
C PRO A 151 -1.58 16.98 5.91
N ARG A 152 -0.24 16.97 5.86
CA ARG A 152 0.52 15.89 5.20
C ARG A 152 0.18 14.50 5.73
N LYS A 153 -0.15 14.37 7.03
CA LYS A 153 -0.61 13.12 7.65
C LYS A 153 -1.94 12.60 7.09
N ASN A 154 -2.72 13.46 6.42
CA ASN A 154 -3.97 13.12 5.75
C ASN A 154 -3.75 12.72 4.28
N ILE A 155 -2.51 12.66 3.80
CA ILE A 155 -2.17 12.17 2.47
C ILE A 155 -1.43 10.84 2.66
N SER A 156 -1.85 9.82 1.91
CA SER A 156 -1.19 8.53 1.87
C SER A 156 -1.07 8.02 0.44
N CYS A 157 -0.14 7.12 0.17
CA CYS A 157 -0.10 6.33 -1.05
C CYS A 157 -0.27 4.84 -0.76
N LEU A 158 -0.78 4.12 -1.76
CA LEU A 158 -1.16 2.72 -1.60
C LEU A 158 0.06 1.78 -1.68
N SER A 159 0.55 1.34 -0.52
CA SER A 159 1.45 0.17 -0.42
C SER A 159 0.73 -1.09 0.08
N ARG A 160 -0.57 -0.97 0.41
CA ARG A 160 -1.40 -2.06 0.91
C ARG A 160 -1.51 -3.24 -0.06
N LEU A 161 -1.46 -3.01 -1.37
CA LEU A 161 -1.51 -4.11 -2.33
C LEU A 161 -0.27 -5.00 -2.23
N ASP A 162 0.90 -4.39 -2.03
CA ASP A 162 2.15 -5.15 -1.84
C ASP A 162 2.15 -5.90 -0.52
N HIS A 163 1.65 -5.26 0.54
CA HIS A 163 1.39 -5.90 1.83
C HIS A 163 0.46 -7.11 1.69
N ASP A 164 -0.67 -6.97 1.01
CA ASP A 164 -1.65 -8.06 0.83
C ASP A 164 -1.10 -9.19 -0.05
N ARG A 165 -0.27 -8.87 -1.06
CA ARG A 165 0.44 -9.88 -1.86
C ARG A 165 1.38 -10.70 -0.97
N MET A 166 2.16 -10.02 -0.14
CA MET A 166 3.08 -10.65 0.79
C MET A 166 2.34 -11.53 1.81
N VAL A 167 1.25 -11.03 2.41
CA VAL A 167 0.36 -11.80 3.30
C VAL A 167 -0.15 -13.05 2.60
N GLY A 168 -0.66 -12.92 1.37
CA GLY A 168 -1.20 -14.04 0.60
C GLY A 168 -0.16 -15.13 0.31
N MET A 169 1.06 -14.73 -0.08
CA MET A 169 2.18 -15.65 -0.35
C MET A 169 2.64 -16.35 0.93
N LEU A 170 2.82 -15.60 2.02
CA LEU A 170 3.23 -16.13 3.33
C LEU A 170 2.21 -17.14 3.88
N LEU A 171 0.91 -16.80 3.86
CA LEU A 171 -0.15 -17.69 4.31
C LEU A 171 -0.25 -18.94 3.44
N HIS A 172 -0.07 -18.81 2.12
CA HIS A 172 -0.05 -19.96 1.22
C HIS A 172 1.07 -20.92 1.60
N GLU A 173 2.29 -20.40 1.73
CA GLU A 173 3.48 -21.19 2.01
C GLU A 173 3.48 -21.82 3.42
N ALA A 174 3.03 -21.07 4.43
CA ALA A 174 2.87 -21.60 5.78
C ALA A 174 1.85 -22.75 5.83
N ASN A 175 0.70 -22.59 5.17
CA ASN A 175 -0.30 -23.66 5.11
C ASN A 175 0.22 -24.90 4.38
N ARG A 176 1.01 -24.73 3.31
CA ARG A 176 1.68 -25.85 2.63
C ARG A 176 2.62 -26.60 3.58
N CYS A 177 3.50 -25.88 4.28
CA CYS A 177 4.45 -26.48 5.23
C CYS A 177 3.75 -27.24 6.38
N LEU A 178 2.64 -26.69 6.89
CA LEU A 178 1.86 -27.29 7.97
C LEU A 178 1.12 -28.57 7.50
N ALA A 179 0.60 -28.57 6.26
CA ALA A 179 -0.04 -29.76 5.68
C ALA A 179 0.96 -30.91 5.48
N GLU A 180 2.16 -30.59 4.97
CA GLU A 180 3.26 -31.55 4.81
C GLU A 180 3.71 -32.13 6.16
N ALA A 181 3.85 -31.29 7.19
CA ALA A 181 4.23 -31.73 8.53
C ALA A 181 3.18 -32.67 9.16
N SER A 182 1.92 -32.58 8.72
CA SER A 182 0.81 -33.38 9.24
C SER A 182 0.55 -34.66 8.42
N GLY A 183 1.38 -34.95 7.40
CA GLY A 183 1.21 -36.11 6.51
C GLY A 183 -0.03 -36.05 5.61
N SER A 184 -0.70 -34.89 5.52
CA SER A 184 -1.92 -34.68 4.74
C SER A 184 -1.57 -34.09 3.37
N VAL A 185 -0.98 -34.89 2.47
CA VAL A 185 -0.79 -34.48 1.07
C VAL A 185 -2.08 -34.74 0.31
N GLY A 186 -2.98 -33.75 0.31
CA GLY A 186 -4.19 -33.72 -0.50
C GLY A 186 -4.04 -32.70 -1.63
N ASN A 187 -4.07 -33.19 -2.86
CA ASN A 187 -3.92 -32.44 -4.09
C ASN A 187 -4.86 -31.21 -4.12
N GLY A 188 -4.32 -30.03 -4.44
CA GLY A 188 -5.05 -28.77 -4.38
C GLY A 188 -6.24 -28.75 -5.33
N THR A 189 -7.45 -28.65 -4.77
CA THR A 189 -8.61 -28.13 -5.50
C THR A 189 -9.41 -27.24 -4.55
N LEU A 190 -9.61 -25.99 -4.96
CA LEU A 190 -10.49 -25.06 -4.27
C LEU A 190 -11.93 -25.55 -4.44
N GLY A 191 -12.55 -26.05 -3.36
CA GLY A 191 -14.00 -26.25 -3.30
C GLY A 191 -14.43 -27.60 -2.74
N GLY A 192 -15.00 -27.59 -1.54
CA GLY A 192 -15.67 -28.73 -0.95
C GLY A 192 -15.92 -28.53 0.54
N VAL A 193 -17.13 -28.06 0.88
CA VAL A 193 -17.63 -28.14 2.25
C VAL A 193 -17.95 -29.61 2.52
N SER A 194 -17.12 -30.31 3.28
CA SER A 194 -17.48 -31.64 3.81
C SER A 194 -17.87 -31.49 5.28
N ASP A 195 -19.18 -31.60 5.50
CA ASP A 195 -19.79 -31.81 6.81
C ASP A 195 -19.81 -33.33 7.06
N GLY A 196 -19.25 -33.79 8.19
CA GLY A 196 -19.21 -35.21 8.53
C GLY A 196 -18.09 -35.57 9.50
N GLY A 197 -18.45 -35.82 10.76
CA GLY A 197 -17.54 -36.08 11.87
C GLY A 197 -16.65 -37.32 11.73
N GLY A 198 -15.39 -37.14 12.12
CA GLY A 198 -14.41 -38.19 12.37
C GLY A 198 -13.24 -37.59 13.17
N GLY A 199 -13.02 -38.09 14.39
CA GLY A 199 -11.95 -37.64 15.29
C GLY A 199 -10.57 -37.98 14.76
N GLY A 200 -10.01 -37.08 13.95
CA GLY A 200 -8.60 -36.97 13.62
C GLY A 200 -8.30 -35.48 13.50
N GLY A 201 -7.45 -34.94 14.37
CA GLY A 201 -7.24 -33.50 14.50
C GLY A 201 -6.60 -32.87 13.26
N SER A 202 -7.39 -32.58 12.24
CA SER A 202 -6.95 -31.82 11.08
C SER A 202 -6.70 -30.38 11.51
N ARG A 203 -5.45 -29.92 11.38
CA ARG A 203 -5.02 -28.59 11.81
C ARG A 203 -5.75 -27.53 10.98
N ARG A 204 -6.36 -26.54 11.64
CA ARG A 204 -7.06 -25.42 10.98
C ARG A 204 -6.10 -24.68 10.02
N ARG A 205 -6.59 -24.38 8.81
CA ARG A 205 -5.89 -23.54 7.83
C ARG A 205 -5.73 -22.10 8.36
N LEU A 206 -4.53 -21.56 8.28
CA LEU A 206 -4.22 -20.18 8.66
C LEU A 206 -4.88 -19.19 7.71
N GLY A 207 -5.46 -18.13 8.27
CA GLY A 207 -6.06 -16.99 7.56
C GLY A 207 -5.47 -15.65 8.00
N GLN A 208 -6.10 -14.54 7.58
CA GLN A 208 -5.60 -13.18 7.85
C GLN A 208 -5.47 -12.84 9.34
N ALA A 209 -6.29 -13.44 10.20
CA ALA A 209 -6.22 -13.25 11.65
C ALA A 209 -5.03 -14.00 12.30
N ASP A 210 -4.40 -14.92 11.57
CA ASP A 210 -3.34 -15.80 12.06
C ASP A 210 -1.95 -15.37 11.58
N ILE A 211 -1.81 -14.15 11.06
CA ILE A 211 -0.53 -13.58 10.60
C ILE A 211 -0.38 -12.15 11.11
N ARG A 212 0.82 -11.81 11.59
CA ARG A 212 1.18 -10.45 12.01
C ARG A 212 2.64 -10.13 11.67
N GLY A 213 3.03 -8.88 11.89
CA GLY A 213 4.41 -8.43 11.69
C GLY A 213 4.83 -8.26 10.23
N VAL A 214 3.87 -8.20 9.31
CA VAL A 214 4.13 -8.00 7.88
C VAL A 214 4.40 -6.52 7.61
N CYS A 215 5.50 -6.24 6.91
CA CYS A 215 5.84 -4.89 6.47
C CYS A 215 6.43 -4.88 5.06
N VAL A 216 5.94 -3.97 4.23
CA VAL A 216 6.60 -3.57 2.99
C VAL A 216 7.09 -2.13 3.18
N TRP A 217 8.40 -1.93 3.12
CA TRP A 217 9.02 -0.60 3.28
C TRP A 217 9.31 0.06 1.94
N GLY A 218 9.53 1.39 1.97
CA GLY A 218 10.12 2.11 0.84
C GLY A 218 9.10 2.60 -0.19
N ASN A 219 9.56 2.68 -1.44
CA ASN A 219 8.78 3.14 -2.58
C ASN A 219 7.70 2.10 -3.00
N HIS A 220 6.66 2.53 -3.72
CA HIS A 220 5.76 1.62 -4.45
C HIS A 220 6.34 1.35 -5.84
N SER A 221 7.47 0.64 -5.88
CA SER A 221 8.23 0.32 -7.09
C SER A 221 8.92 -1.04 -6.96
N ASN A 222 9.85 -1.36 -7.87
CA ASN A 222 10.71 -2.55 -7.73
C ASN A 222 11.72 -2.43 -6.58
N SER A 223 11.98 -1.23 -6.06
CA SER A 223 12.87 -1.03 -4.91
C SER A 223 12.18 -1.26 -3.55
N GLN A 224 10.87 -1.53 -3.54
CA GLN A 224 10.14 -1.86 -2.31
C GLN A 224 10.84 -2.99 -1.54
N VAL A 225 10.64 -3.01 -0.22
CA VAL A 225 11.29 -3.97 0.68
C VAL A 225 10.23 -4.82 1.40
N PRO A 226 9.82 -5.97 0.83
CA PRO A 226 8.89 -6.90 1.48
C PRO A 226 9.60 -7.67 2.60
N ASP A 227 9.58 -7.11 3.81
CA ASP A 227 10.35 -7.57 4.96
C ASP A 227 9.57 -8.59 5.81
N ALA A 228 9.99 -9.85 5.76
CA ALA A 228 9.37 -10.94 6.51
C ALA A 228 9.99 -11.16 7.90
N SER A 229 10.95 -10.32 8.30
CA SER A 229 11.82 -10.60 9.44
C SER A 229 11.14 -10.51 10.81
N ALA A 230 9.99 -9.83 10.88
CA ALA A 230 9.12 -9.73 12.04
C ALA A 230 7.84 -10.57 11.92
N VAL A 231 7.68 -11.35 10.85
CA VAL A 231 6.44 -12.10 10.59
C VAL A 231 6.31 -13.27 11.56
N GLU A 232 5.11 -13.40 12.11
CA GLU A 232 4.71 -14.53 12.95
C GLU A 232 3.36 -15.08 12.50
N PHE A 233 3.18 -16.39 12.68
CA PHE A 233 1.92 -17.09 12.47
C PHE A 233 1.33 -17.58 13.79
N PHE A 234 0.01 -17.55 13.95
CA PHE A 234 -0.67 -18.12 15.10
C PHE A 234 -0.89 -19.62 14.89
N VAL A 235 -0.06 -20.45 15.52
CA VAL A 235 -0.06 -21.91 15.37
C VAL A 235 -0.09 -22.55 16.75
N ASP A 236 -0.97 -23.52 16.96
CA ASP A 236 -1.16 -24.24 18.24
C ASP A 236 -1.31 -23.33 19.47
N GLY A 237 -2.09 -22.26 19.33
CA GLY A 237 -2.38 -21.35 20.43
C GLY A 237 -1.26 -20.35 20.76
N ARG A 238 -0.19 -20.28 19.94
CA ARG A 238 0.91 -19.33 20.13
C ARG A 238 1.35 -18.67 18.82
N TRP A 239 1.84 -17.45 18.94
CA TRP A 239 2.55 -16.78 17.84
C TRP A 239 3.93 -17.43 17.67
N THR A 240 4.22 -17.84 16.43
CA THR A 240 5.42 -18.59 16.05
C THR A 240 6.09 -17.85 14.90
N PRO A 241 7.40 -17.55 14.98
CA PRO A 241 8.13 -16.89 13.90
C PRO A 241 7.97 -17.60 12.55
N ALA A 242 7.86 -16.82 11.47
CA ALA A 242 7.67 -17.35 10.12
C ALA A 242 8.74 -18.37 9.75
N ALA A 243 10.01 -18.10 10.10
CA ALA A 243 11.14 -19.00 9.85
C ALA A 243 11.05 -20.35 10.59
N SER A 244 10.23 -20.47 11.63
CA SER A 244 9.98 -21.74 12.32
C SER A 244 8.85 -22.56 11.70
N VAL A 245 7.96 -21.90 10.92
CA VAL A 245 6.84 -22.55 10.23
C VAL A 245 7.21 -22.87 8.78
N ILE A 246 7.79 -21.88 8.09
CA ILE A 246 8.30 -21.99 6.73
C ILE A 246 9.76 -22.43 6.83
N ARG A 247 10.01 -23.72 6.57
CA ARG A 247 11.33 -24.36 6.70
C ARG A 247 12.36 -23.86 5.68
N ASP A 248 11.89 -23.15 4.67
CA ASP A 248 12.71 -22.54 3.63
C ASP A 248 13.15 -21.13 4.03
N ALA A 249 14.17 -21.05 4.88
CA ALA A 249 14.66 -19.77 5.40
C ALA A 249 15.21 -18.86 4.28
N ALA A 250 15.78 -19.43 3.22
CA ALA A 250 16.30 -18.68 2.08
C ALA A 250 15.18 -17.93 1.34
N TRP A 251 14.00 -18.55 1.20
CA TRP A 251 12.84 -17.94 0.56
C TRP A 251 12.36 -16.65 1.26
N LEU A 252 12.56 -16.55 2.58
CA LEU A 252 12.16 -15.40 3.41
C LEU A 252 13.17 -14.24 3.40
N THR A 253 14.37 -14.44 2.84
CA THR A 253 15.40 -13.39 2.82
C THR A 253 15.08 -12.28 1.80
N LEU A 254 15.71 -11.11 1.96
CA LEU A 254 15.56 -10.01 1.01
C LEU A 254 16.54 -10.11 -0.17
N SER A 255 17.51 -11.03 -0.09
CA SER A 255 18.51 -11.29 -1.12
C SER A 255 17.88 -11.73 -2.44
N SER A 256 18.44 -11.22 -3.53
CA SER A 256 18.11 -11.56 -4.91
C SER A 256 18.88 -12.77 -5.45
N ASN A 257 19.67 -13.46 -4.61
CA ASN A 257 20.33 -14.68 -5.04
C ASN A 257 19.26 -15.70 -5.41
N ALA A 258 19.39 -16.31 -6.59
CA ALA A 258 18.44 -17.29 -7.12
C ALA A 258 18.05 -18.25 -6.00
N HIS A 259 16.79 -18.17 -5.58
CA HIS A 259 16.25 -19.14 -4.67
C HIS A 259 16.23 -20.47 -5.42
N GLU A 260 17.09 -21.41 -5.04
CA GLU A 260 17.32 -22.66 -5.77
C GLU A 260 16.22 -23.69 -5.49
N ARG A 261 14.95 -23.26 -5.53
CA ARG A 261 13.80 -24.14 -5.45
C ARG A 261 13.15 -24.17 -6.82
N PHE A 262 12.74 -25.36 -7.24
CA PHE A 262 11.98 -25.57 -8.47
C PHE A 262 10.59 -26.08 -8.12
N ASP A 263 9.58 -25.67 -8.90
CA ASP A 263 8.24 -26.22 -8.79
C ASP A 263 8.15 -27.60 -9.49
N ALA A 264 6.94 -28.18 -9.51
CA ALA A 264 6.71 -29.50 -10.08
C ALA A 264 7.00 -29.58 -11.59
N ASP A 265 6.97 -28.44 -12.28
CA ASP A 265 7.23 -28.31 -13.71
C ASP A 265 8.71 -28.01 -14.00
N GLY A 266 9.54 -27.88 -12.95
CA GLY A 266 10.97 -27.62 -13.06
C GLY A 266 11.32 -26.15 -13.21
N GLU A 267 10.39 -25.24 -12.93
CA GLU A 267 10.60 -23.79 -13.02
C GLU A 267 11.08 -23.22 -11.68
N ALA A 268 12.01 -22.24 -11.74
CA ALA A 268 12.56 -21.63 -10.54
C ALA A 268 11.49 -20.86 -9.76
N VAL A 269 11.36 -21.17 -8.46
CA VAL A 269 10.49 -20.48 -7.52
C VAL A 269 11.21 -19.23 -7.04
N LEU A 270 10.62 -18.07 -7.27
CA LEU A 270 11.17 -16.80 -6.81
C LEU A 270 11.15 -16.73 -5.27
N GLY A 271 12.18 -16.11 -4.70
CA GLY A 271 12.17 -15.69 -3.29
C GLY A 271 11.02 -14.72 -3.00
N LEU A 272 10.57 -14.64 -1.75
CA LEU A 272 9.38 -13.86 -1.38
C LEU A 272 9.47 -12.39 -1.83
N ALA A 273 10.59 -11.73 -1.57
CA ALA A 273 10.77 -10.31 -1.94
C ALA A 273 10.68 -10.08 -3.45
N GLU A 274 11.29 -10.95 -4.25
CA GLU A 274 11.23 -10.91 -5.71
C GLU A 274 9.83 -11.24 -6.24
N ALA A 275 9.18 -12.25 -5.68
CA ALA A 275 7.82 -12.64 -6.02
C ALA A 275 6.83 -11.49 -5.78
N VAL A 276 6.95 -10.78 -4.66
CA VAL A 276 6.10 -9.62 -4.34
C VAL A 276 6.35 -8.47 -5.32
N ARG A 277 7.61 -8.09 -5.56
CA ARG A 277 8.00 -7.06 -6.54
C ARG A 277 7.48 -7.37 -7.94
N GLY A 278 7.66 -8.62 -8.40
CA GLY A 278 7.26 -9.09 -9.72
C GLY A 278 5.77 -9.39 -9.89
N ARG A 279 4.97 -9.37 -8.80
CA ARG A 279 3.59 -9.87 -8.84
C ARG A 279 2.70 -9.09 -9.81
N GLY A 280 2.92 -7.79 -9.95
CA GLY A 280 2.18 -6.96 -10.91
C GLY A 280 2.40 -7.42 -12.36
N ALA A 281 3.66 -7.66 -12.73
CA ALA A 281 4.05 -8.14 -14.06
C ALA A 281 3.53 -9.57 -14.31
N ALA A 282 3.60 -10.45 -13.31
CA ALA A 282 3.05 -11.80 -13.42
C ALA A 282 1.54 -11.80 -13.71
N VAL A 283 0.76 -10.98 -13.00
CA VAL A 283 -0.68 -10.86 -13.25
C VAL A 283 -0.96 -10.28 -14.64
N LEU A 284 -0.20 -9.25 -15.06
CA LEU A 284 -0.33 -8.66 -16.39
C LEU A 284 0.01 -9.67 -17.50
N GLY A 285 1.08 -10.46 -17.32
CA GLY A 285 1.50 -11.49 -18.25
C GLY A 285 0.42 -12.56 -18.44
N ALA A 286 -0.20 -13.02 -17.34
CA ALA A 286 -1.23 -14.05 -17.34
C ALA A 286 -2.60 -13.55 -17.84
N ARG A 287 -3.06 -12.38 -17.39
CA ARG A 287 -4.42 -11.88 -17.70
C ARG A 287 -4.49 -10.96 -18.90
N LYS A 288 -3.34 -10.43 -19.36
CA LYS A 288 -3.24 -9.30 -20.30
C LYS A 288 -3.94 -8.03 -19.82
N LEU A 289 -4.28 -7.99 -18.53
CA LEU A 289 -4.97 -6.89 -17.85
C LEU A 289 -4.28 -6.63 -16.51
N SER A 290 -4.34 -5.38 -16.05
CA SER A 290 -3.81 -5.02 -14.75
C SER A 290 -4.55 -5.72 -13.60
N SER A 291 -3.92 -5.73 -12.42
CA SER A 291 -4.46 -6.36 -11.20
C SER A 291 -5.55 -5.51 -10.52
N ALA A 292 -6.51 -5.01 -11.30
CA ALA A 292 -7.52 -4.04 -10.87
C ALA A 292 -8.35 -4.50 -9.66
N MET A 293 -8.82 -5.75 -9.67
CA MET A 293 -9.61 -6.32 -8.57
C MET A 293 -8.86 -6.32 -7.24
N SER A 294 -7.61 -6.81 -7.23
CA SER A 294 -6.81 -6.84 -6.00
C SER A 294 -6.37 -5.43 -5.57
N ALA A 295 -6.13 -4.52 -6.51
CA ALA A 295 -5.85 -3.12 -6.20
C ALA A 295 -7.05 -2.44 -5.53
N ALA A 296 -8.26 -2.64 -6.06
CA ALA A 296 -9.50 -2.17 -5.42
C ALA A 296 -9.71 -2.73 -4.02
N ASN A 297 -9.46 -4.04 -3.82
CA ASN A 297 -9.52 -4.65 -2.49
C ASN A 297 -8.50 -4.04 -1.53
N ALA A 298 -7.26 -3.79 -1.99
CA ALA A 298 -6.23 -3.15 -1.18
C ALA A 298 -6.60 -1.70 -0.80
N ILE A 299 -7.21 -0.93 -1.72
CA ILE A 299 -7.72 0.42 -1.43
C ILE A 299 -8.83 0.36 -0.37
N ALA A 300 -9.75 -0.59 -0.51
CA ALA A 300 -10.82 -0.80 0.46
C ALA A 300 -10.26 -1.14 1.85
N GLY A 301 -9.31 -2.07 1.94
CA GLY A 301 -8.63 -2.42 3.19
C GLY A 301 -7.85 -1.24 3.80
N HIS A 302 -7.12 -0.47 2.97
CA HIS A 302 -6.37 0.72 3.40
C HIS A 302 -7.29 1.76 4.05
N LEU A 303 -8.38 2.12 3.35
CA LEU A 303 -9.35 3.11 3.85
C LEU A 303 -10.14 2.58 5.04
N SER A 304 -10.55 1.31 5.03
CA SER A 304 -11.27 0.71 6.16
C SER A 304 -10.42 0.69 7.43
N ASP A 305 -9.14 0.30 7.33
CA ASP A 305 -8.25 0.29 8.48
C ASP A 305 -8.01 1.71 8.99
N TRP A 306 -7.79 2.67 8.07
CA TRP A 306 -7.47 4.05 8.43
C TRP A 306 -8.66 4.84 8.99
N LEU A 307 -9.87 4.66 8.43
CA LEU A 307 -11.01 5.53 8.70
C LEU A 307 -12.06 4.89 9.61
N VAL A 308 -12.25 3.57 9.54
CA VAL A 308 -13.38 2.90 10.20
C VAL A 308 -12.94 2.11 11.41
N ARG A 309 -11.89 1.30 11.28
CA ARG A 309 -11.53 0.30 12.30
C ARG A 309 -11.12 1.03 13.59
N PRO A 310 -11.87 0.84 14.70
CA PRO A 310 -11.46 1.38 15.99
C PRO A 310 -10.21 0.64 16.48
N SER A 311 -9.28 1.38 17.07
CA SER A 311 -8.29 0.82 17.98
C SER A 311 -9.01 -0.02 19.04
N ALA A 312 -8.84 -1.35 19.08
CA ALA A 312 -9.02 -2.04 20.35
C ALA A 312 -8.11 -1.29 21.35
N PRO A 313 -8.62 -0.83 22.51
CA PRO A 313 -7.83 -0.01 23.41
C PRO A 313 -6.56 -0.77 23.75
N ALA A 314 -5.39 -0.17 23.48
CA ALA A 314 -4.15 -0.66 24.03
C ALA A 314 -4.33 -0.61 25.55
N ALA A 315 -4.46 -1.78 26.19
CA ALA A 315 -4.56 -1.81 27.64
C ALA A 315 -3.32 -1.09 28.20
N PRO A 316 -3.49 -0.09 29.08
CA PRO A 316 -2.38 0.69 29.60
C PRO A 316 -1.41 -0.24 30.35
N GLY A 317 -0.15 -0.26 29.92
CA GLY A 317 0.91 -1.03 30.59
C GLY A 317 1.36 -2.33 29.89
N LEU A 318 0.85 -2.66 28.70
CA LEU A 318 1.42 -3.76 27.90
C LEU A 318 2.66 -3.28 27.14
N SER A 319 3.83 -3.70 27.61
CA SER A 319 5.08 -3.71 26.85
C SER A 319 4.84 -4.28 25.44
N ALA A 320 5.48 -3.69 24.43
CA ALA A 320 5.46 -4.09 23.02
C ALA A 320 5.87 -5.57 22.74
N ALA A 321 6.23 -6.33 23.78
CA ALA A 321 6.62 -7.74 23.72
C ALA A 321 5.52 -8.75 24.13
N ALA A 322 4.31 -8.31 24.53
CA ALA A 322 3.23 -9.25 24.88
C ALA A 322 2.43 -9.66 23.63
N PRO A 323 2.06 -10.96 23.48
CA PRO A 323 1.31 -11.41 22.32
C PRO A 323 -0.08 -10.78 22.34
N ALA A 324 -0.27 -9.82 21.45
CA ALA A 324 -1.57 -9.37 21.01
C ALA A 324 -2.50 -10.58 20.82
N ALA A 325 -3.60 -10.62 21.56
CA ALA A 325 -4.66 -11.60 21.36
C ALA A 325 -5.14 -11.55 19.89
N PRO A 326 -5.70 -12.65 19.34
CA PRO A 326 -6.39 -12.59 18.06
C PRO A 326 -7.37 -11.40 18.04
N GLY A 327 -7.16 -10.43 17.15
CA GLY A 327 -7.95 -9.19 17.09
C GLY A 327 -7.28 -7.90 17.62
N ALA A 328 -6.00 -7.92 18.01
CA ALA A 328 -5.27 -6.67 18.28
C ALA A 328 -5.12 -5.78 17.04
N PRO A 329 -4.84 -4.47 17.19
CA PRO A 329 -4.71 -3.56 16.05
C PRO A 329 -3.58 -4.04 15.14
N GLN A 330 -3.96 -4.41 13.92
CA GLN A 330 -3.04 -4.96 12.93
C GLN A 330 -2.11 -3.85 12.44
N ILE A 331 -0.81 -4.12 12.51
CA ILE A 331 0.19 -3.29 11.84
C ILE A 331 0.04 -3.53 10.34
N VAL A 332 -0.12 -2.46 9.58
CA VAL A 332 -0.26 -2.49 8.13
C VAL A 332 0.82 -1.64 7.49
N SER A 333 1.09 -1.88 6.22
CA SER A 333 1.98 -1.02 5.43
C SER A 333 1.16 0.10 4.80
N MET A 334 1.55 1.34 5.07
CA MET A 334 0.98 2.53 4.43
C MET A 334 2.11 3.43 3.96
N GLY A 335 1.98 3.92 2.73
CA GLY A 335 2.79 5.01 2.23
C GLY A 335 2.34 6.32 2.88
N VAL A 336 3.14 6.86 3.80
CA VAL A 336 2.82 8.06 4.57
C VAL A 336 3.99 9.03 4.55
N ALA A 337 3.73 10.26 5.00
CA ALA A 337 4.78 11.26 5.14
C ALA A 337 5.88 10.75 6.09
N SER A 338 7.15 10.93 5.72
CA SER A 338 8.29 10.47 6.52
C SER A 338 8.60 11.38 7.72
N ASP A 339 7.90 12.50 7.87
CA ASP A 339 8.15 13.48 8.91
C ASP A 339 8.02 12.84 10.32
N GLY A 340 9.06 12.97 11.17
CA GLY A 340 9.08 12.40 12.52
C GLY A 340 9.15 10.86 12.63
N ASN A 341 9.47 10.13 11.56
CA ASN A 341 9.55 8.66 11.62
C ASN A 341 10.72 8.16 12.50
N PRO A 342 10.55 7.04 13.25
CA PRO A 342 11.60 6.48 14.11
C PRO A 342 12.60 5.58 13.37
N PHE A 343 12.50 5.46 12.04
CA PHE A 343 13.24 4.46 11.25
C PHE A 343 14.40 5.06 10.45
N GLY A 344 14.71 6.34 10.66
CA GLY A 344 15.86 7.01 10.04
C GLY A 344 15.67 7.41 8.58
N VAL A 345 14.45 7.34 8.04
CA VAL A 345 14.16 7.85 6.69
C VAL A 345 14.16 9.39 6.73
N PRO A 346 14.79 10.09 5.76
CA PRO A 346 14.77 11.55 5.74
C PRO A 346 13.36 12.15 5.64
N GLU A 347 13.14 13.27 6.31
CA GLU A 347 11.87 14.01 6.28
C GLU A 347 11.54 14.60 4.90
N GLY A 348 10.28 15.00 4.70
CA GLY A 348 9.83 15.60 3.44
C GLY A 348 9.73 14.62 2.27
N LEU A 349 9.63 13.32 2.54
CA LEU A 349 9.31 12.26 1.58
C LEU A 349 7.94 11.65 1.91
N PHE A 350 7.44 10.83 0.99
CA PHE A 350 6.44 9.81 1.31
C PHE A 350 7.11 8.45 1.13
N CYS A 351 6.90 7.55 2.08
CA CYS A 351 7.53 6.24 2.13
C CYS A 351 6.59 5.25 2.81
N SER A 352 6.63 3.99 2.41
CA SER A 352 5.87 2.93 3.09
C SER A 352 6.53 2.56 4.41
N PHE A 353 5.74 2.59 5.48
CA PHE A 353 6.15 2.23 6.83
C PHE A 353 5.17 1.24 7.46
N PRO A 354 5.59 0.48 8.49
CA PRO A 354 4.67 -0.19 9.38
C PRO A 354 3.94 0.86 10.23
N VAL A 355 2.63 0.92 10.12
CA VAL A 355 1.79 1.86 10.86
C VAL A 355 0.67 1.14 11.60
N ARG A 356 0.18 1.79 12.65
CA ARG A 356 -1.06 1.43 13.32
C ARG A 356 -2.12 2.45 12.94
N CYS A 357 -3.19 1.99 12.31
CA CYS A 357 -4.38 2.82 12.13
C CYS A 357 -5.18 2.86 13.42
N LEU A 358 -5.57 4.06 13.85
CA LEU A 358 -6.28 4.29 15.11
C LEU A 358 -7.80 4.43 14.93
N GLY A 359 -8.25 4.60 13.69
CA GLY A 359 -9.62 4.96 13.32
C GLY A 359 -9.76 6.48 13.09
N ASP A 360 -10.89 6.90 12.53
CA ASP A 360 -11.23 8.31 12.28
C ASP A 360 -10.18 9.10 11.45
N GLY A 361 -9.37 8.37 10.69
CA GLY A 361 -8.30 8.94 9.87
C GLY A 361 -7.03 9.28 10.64
N GLU A 362 -6.86 8.78 11.86
CA GLU A 362 -5.62 8.87 12.62
C GLU A 362 -4.78 7.59 12.50
N TRP A 363 -3.46 7.77 12.49
CA TRP A 363 -2.48 6.68 12.44
C TRP A 363 -1.22 7.09 13.18
N SER A 364 -0.43 6.10 13.61
CA SER A 364 0.90 6.31 14.16
C SER A 364 1.89 5.33 13.53
N PHE A 365 3.18 5.66 13.53
CA PHE A 365 4.21 4.67 13.26
C PHE A 365 4.09 3.50 14.26
N ALA A 366 4.42 2.29 13.83
CA ALA A 366 4.43 1.13 14.71
C ALA A 366 5.63 1.21 15.66
N GLU A 367 5.43 1.80 16.84
CA GLU A 367 6.44 1.87 17.89
C GLU A 367 6.96 0.48 18.27
N GLY A 368 8.28 0.34 18.39
CA GLY A 368 8.93 -0.93 18.69
C GLY A 368 9.06 -1.91 17.52
N PHE A 369 8.59 -1.57 16.31
CA PHE A 369 8.88 -2.37 15.12
C PHE A 369 10.38 -2.29 14.81
N LEU A 370 11.05 -3.43 14.75
CA LEU A 370 12.50 -3.49 14.57
C LEU A 370 12.84 -3.52 13.08
N LEU A 371 13.52 -2.48 12.61
CA LEU A 371 14.17 -2.49 11.30
C LEU A 371 15.51 -3.22 11.42
N LYS A 372 15.57 -4.46 10.89
CA LYS A 372 16.82 -5.25 10.89
C LYS A 372 17.82 -4.71 9.87
N GLU A 373 19.10 -5.03 10.05
CA GLU A 373 20.21 -4.52 9.24
C GLU A 373 20.01 -4.75 7.73
N GLU A 374 19.65 -5.97 7.31
CA GLU A 374 19.39 -6.30 5.89
C GLU A 374 18.25 -5.45 5.31
N ALA A 375 17.13 -5.34 6.03
CA ALA A 375 16.00 -4.50 5.63
C ALA A 375 16.37 -3.02 5.62
N GLY A 376 17.18 -2.54 6.56
CA GLY A 376 17.67 -1.18 6.63
C GLY A 376 18.57 -0.82 5.44
N HIS A 377 19.44 -1.73 5.00
CA HIS A 377 20.25 -1.54 3.80
C HIS A 377 19.41 -1.51 2.53
N GLN A 378 18.41 -2.38 2.39
CA GLN A 378 17.51 -2.34 1.22
C GLN A 378 16.61 -1.09 1.24
N LEU A 379 16.18 -0.65 2.43
CA LEU A 379 15.39 0.56 2.58
C LEU A 379 16.19 1.79 2.18
N SER A 380 17.49 1.87 2.48
CA SER A 380 18.30 3.02 2.09
C SER A 380 18.39 3.17 0.56
N LEU A 381 18.46 2.06 -0.18
CA LEU A 381 18.41 2.06 -1.65
C LEU A 381 17.05 2.53 -2.17
N SER A 382 15.96 2.06 -1.55
CA SER A 382 14.61 2.52 -1.90
C SER A 382 14.38 4.01 -1.60
N VAL A 383 14.94 4.49 -0.49
CA VAL A 383 14.92 5.92 -0.11
C VAL A 383 15.75 6.76 -1.08
N GLN A 384 16.89 6.26 -1.53
CA GLN A 384 17.68 6.95 -2.56
C GLN A 384 16.85 7.12 -3.84
N GLU A 385 16.16 6.07 -4.30
CA GLU A 385 15.25 6.17 -5.45
C GLU A 385 14.14 7.23 -5.23
N LEU A 386 13.54 7.29 -4.03
CA LEU A 386 12.55 8.31 -3.69
C LEU A 386 13.12 9.73 -3.74
N GLN A 387 14.36 9.93 -3.30
CA GLN A 387 15.04 11.22 -3.36
C GLN A 387 15.35 11.63 -4.80
N GLU A 388 15.77 10.68 -5.64
CA GLU A 388 15.99 10.90 -7.08
C GLU A 388 14.68 11.27 -7.79
N GLU A 389 13.58 10.57 -7.52
CA GLU A 389 12.26 10.91 -8.08
C GLU A 389 11.78 12.29 -7.62
N LYS A 390 12.00 12.64 -6.35
CA LYS A 390 11.71 13.99 -5.83
C LYS A 390 12.48 15.06 -6.59
N ALA A 391 13.77 14.84 -6.88
CA ALA A 391 14.57 15.76 -7.67
C ALA A 391 14.03 15.92 -9.10
N MET A 392 13.66 14.81 -9.76
CA MET A 392 13.07 14.85 -11.10
C MET A 392 11.76 15.64 -11.15
N VAL A 393 10.93 15.54 -10.09
CA VAL A 393 9.71 16.34 -9.97
C VAL A 393 10.02 17.84 -9.84
N LEU A 394 10.99 18.20 -8.99
CA LEU A 394 11.39 19.60 -8.79
C LEU A 394 11.84 20.24 -10.10
N ASP A 395 12.62 19.50 -10.89
CA ASP A 395 13.07 19.94 -12.20
C ASP A 395 11.91 20.06 -13.19
N ALA A 396 11.01 19.07 -13.24
CA ALA A 396 9.86 19.06 -14.15
C ALA A 396 8.84 20.17 -13.85
N LEU A 397 8.72 20.61 -12.60
CA LEU A 397 7.83 21.70 -12.19
C LEU A 397 8.51 23.08 -12.24
N GLY A 398 9.74 23.18 -12.75
CA GLY A 398 10.43 24.45 -13.04
C GLY A 398 11.04 25.13 -11.81
N GLY A 399 11.44 24.38 -10.78
CA GLY A 399 12.09 24.95 -9.59
C GLY A 399 11.16 25.80 -8.72
N ASP A 400 9.85 25.57 -8.80
CA ASP A 400 8.84 26.25 -7.98
C ASP A 400 9.16 26.06 -6.48
N ALA A 401 9.47 27.15 -5.79
CA ALA A 401 9.94 27.15 -4.39
C ALA A 401 8.88 26.63 -3.39
N SER A 402 7.66 26.35 -3.87
CA SER A 402 6.54 25.75 -3.11
C SER A 402 6.74 24.27 -2.75
N VAL A 403 7.70 23.57 -3.35
CA VAL A 403 7.98 22.14 -3.07
C VAL A 403 9.02 21.96 -1.94
N GLN A 404 9.52 23.05 -1.35
CA GLN A 404 10.40 22.95 -0.18
C GLN A 404 9.59 22.68 1.10
N PRO A 405 10.06 21.78 1.99
CA PRO A 405 9.40 21.55 3.27
C PRO A 405 9.39 22.86 4.08
N PRO A 406 8.37 23.07 4.95
CA PRO A 406 8.36 24.21 5.86
C PRO A 406 9.62 24.19 6.73
N PRO A 407 10.17 25.36 7.10
CA PRO A 407 11.35 25.40 7.95
C PRO A 407 11.05 24.74 9.29
N SER A 408 11.94 23.83 9.71
CA SER A 408 11.86 23.15 11.00
C SER A 408 11.78 24.18 12.14
N PRO A 409 10.95 23.97 13.17
CA PRO A 409 10.93 24.85 14.34
C PRO A 409 12.31 24.79 15.01
N ARG A 410 12.98 25.95 15.07
CA ARG A 410 14.26 26.10 15.77
C ARG A 410 14.09 25.75 17.25
N GLY A 411 14.81 24.73 17.73
CA GLY A 411 14.86 24.41 19.16
C GLY A 411 15.93 23.39 19.55
N GLY A 412 17.11 23.88 19.91
CA GLY A 412 17.89 23.37 21.06
C GLY A 412 18.64 22.04 20.97
N GLY A 413 19.85 22.07 20.40
CA GLY A 413 21.09 21.51 20.98
C GLY A 413 21.21 20.01 21.32
N GLY A 414 22.22 19.37 20.73
CA GLY A 414 23.10 18.46 21.50
C GLY A 414 23.28 17.03 20.97
N ALA A 415 24.26 16.87 20.06
CA ALA A 415 25.22 15.76 19.98
C ALA A 415 24.73 14.29 20.02
N ALA A 416 24.62 13.68 18.83
CA ALA A 416 25.09 12.31 18.55
C ALA A 416 24.96 11.99 17.04
N VAL A 417 25.83 12.56 16.20
CA VAL A 417 26.03 12.08 14.82
C VAL A 417 27.52 11.98 14.58
N GLY A 418 28.04 10.75 14.65
CA GLY A 418 29.45 10.48 14.40
C GLY A 418 29.77 9.02 14.60
N ALA A 419 29.33 8.15 13.69
CA ALA A 419 29.97 6.85 13.41
C ALA A 419 29.25 6.06 12.28
N VAL A 420 29.10 6.60 11.06
CA VAL A 420 28.92 5.75 9.85
C VAL A 420 29.51 6.47 8.63
N ALA A 421 30.82 6.69 8.63
CA ALA A 421 31.52 7.22 7.45
C ALA A 421 33.00 6.83 7.44
N THR A 422 33.33 5.56 7.63
CA THR A 422 34.68 5.06 7.29
C THR A 422 34.64 3.55 7.04
N LEU A 423 34.33 3.13 5.81
CA LEU A 423 34.74 1.84 5.21
C LEU A 423 34.24 1.76 3.76
N ALA A 424 34.72 2.67 2.91
CA ALA A 424 34.54 2.57 1.46
C ALA A 424 35.75 3.17 0.76
N LYS A 425 36.93 2.55 0.93
CA LYS A 425 38.15 2.81 0.15
C LYS A 425 39.21 1.72 0.37
N ALA A 426 38.86 0.46 0.13
CA ALA A 426 39.87 -0.61 0.03
C ALA A 426 39.31 -1.89 -0.61
N SER A 427 38.90 -1.84 -1.88
CA SER A 427 38.78 -3.06 -2.71
C SER A 427 38.59 -2.66 -4.17
N GLY A 428 39.71 -2.47 -4.85
CA GLY A 428 39.74 -2.36 -6.30
C GLY A 428 39.39 -3.71 -6.92
N VAL A 429 38.19 -3.83 -7.46
CA VAL A 429 37.83 -4.87 -8.43
C VAL A 429 37.04 -4.19 -9.54
N ARG A 430 37.65 -4.13 -10.74
CA ARG A 430 36.94 -3.78 -11.98
C ARG A 430 36.17 -5.01 -12.43
N SER A 431 34.88 -4.88 -12.67
CA SER A 431 34.12 -5.84 -13.48
C SER A 431 33.35 -5.10 -14.56
N ASN A 432 33.69 -5.40 -15.81
CA ASN A 432 33.00 -4.95 -17.01
C ASN A 432 31.54 -5.45 -16.98
N GLY A 433 30.59 -4.51 -16.90
CA GLY A 433 29.17 -4.79 -17.07
C GLY A 433 28.77 -4.59 -18.53
N THR A 434 28.36 -5.67 -19.19
CA THR A 434 27.54 -5.61 -20.41
C THR A 434 26.07 -5.52 -19.98
N PRO A 435 25.26 -4.59 -20.51
CA PRO A 435 23.85 -4.48 -20.15
C PRO A 435 23.05 -5.61 -20.79
N ILE A 436 22.38 -6.42 -19.97
CA ILE A 436 21.34 -7.34 -20.46
C ILE A 436 20.04 -6.55 -20.56
N SER A 437 19.57 -6.45 -21.79
CA SER A 437 18.32 -5.85 -22.22
C SER A 437 17.09 -6.58 -21.68
N SER A 438 16.09 -5.77 -21.34
CA SER A 438 14.67 -6.02 -21.10
C SER A 438 13.96 -7.08 -21.94
N LEU A 439 12.98 -7.72 -21.31
CA LEU A 439 11.63 -8.00 -21.85
C LEU A 439 10.57 -7.51 -20.86
#